data_AF-A0A834H2E9-F1
#
_entry.id   AF-A0A834H2E9-F1
#
_cell.length_a   1.000
_cell.length_b   1.000
_cell.length_c   1.000
_cell.angle_alpha   90.00
_cell.angle_beta   90.00
_cell.angle_gamma   90.00
#
_symmetry.space_group_name_H-M   'P 1'
#
loop_
_entity.id
_entity.type
_entity.pdbx_description
1 polymer ?
#
loop_
_entity_poly.entity_id
_entity_poly.type
_entity_poly.pdbx_seq_one_letter_code
_entity_poly.pdbx_strand_id
1 'polypeptide(L)'
;MAHALRLSFLLLVFCLSISKVLTIDLVDGVCAKTKNPSFCRVALRSNARSATANLTELGGIAIDLTLRNSIATLTKINTLKGQTKEFELRKRLESCFTEYEKVVETYCPYAKGSMAFHDYIHMYAAGDFVMGSVSICDGVFSSPPSYPCPIAFQNKKSSLLGVRLSYPSEFLSGISGWHVSGIIRSLTFITNKRTYGPFGGVAGNIDSAFEYKLGEDNKFAGFHGTAGTYNLNSIGVYMKPMTTLTNVDNTKVHIKNEKV
;
A
#
# COMPACT_ATOMS: atom_id res chain seq x y z
N MET A 1 9.14 47.25 -42.19
CA MET A 1 7.78 46.89 -41.72
C MET A 1 7.53 45.38 -41.75
N ALA A 2 7.74 44.66 -42.86
CA ALA A 2 7.47 43.21 -42.95
C ALA A 2 8.25 42.32 -41.96
N HIS A 3 9.50 42.65 -41.64
CA HIS A 3 10.30 41.90 -40.66
C HIS A 3 9.79 42.06 -39.21
N ALA A 4 9.29 43.25 -38.86
CA ALA A 4 8.70 43.50 -37.54
C ALA A 4 7.40 42.70 -37.38
N LEU A 5 6.54 42.68 -38.42
CA LEU A 5 5.32 41.87 -38.44
C LEU A 5 5.60 40.36 -38.33
N ARG A 6 6.65 39.85 -38.98
CA ARG A 6 7.06 38.44 -38.86
C ARG A 6 7.57 38.09 -37.46
N LEU A 7 8.35 38.97 -36.82
CA LEU A 7 8.82 38.75 -35.45
C LEU A 7 7.66 38.80 -34.45
N SER A 8 6.74 39.75 -34.60
CA SER A 8 5.52 39.82 -33.78
C SER A 8 4.64 38.58 -33.94
N PHE A 9 4.49 38.05 -35.16
CA PHE A 9 3.73 36.82 -35.41
C PHE A 9 4.40 35.58 -34.83
N LEU A 10 5.73 35.46 -34.94
CA LEU A 10 6.50 34.37 -34.33
C LEU A 10 6.43 34.41 -32.80
N LEU A 11 6.50 35.60 -32.18
CA LEU A 11 6.30 35.77 -30.74
C LEU A 11 4.88 35.41 -30.30
N LEU A 12 3.86 35.74 -31.10
CA LEU A 12 2.47 35.37 -30.83
C LEU A 12 2.26 33.86 -30.93
N VAL A 13 2.78 33.21 -31.97
CA VAL A 13 2.75 31.74 -32.14
C VAL A 13 3.53 31.06 -31.03
N PHE A 14 4.69 31.58 -30.65
CA PHE A 14 5.50 31.07 -29.54
C PHE A 14 4.76 31.25 -28.20
N CYS A 15 4.16 32.41 -27.93
CA CYS A 15 3.30 32.62 -26.76
C CYS A 15 2.11 31.66 -26.74
N LEU A 16 1.38 31.50 -27.85
CA LEU A 16 0.24 30.57 -27.97
C LEU A 16 0.66 29.09 -27.80
N SER A 17 1.88 28.75 -28.22
CA SER A 17 2.46 27.41 -28.06
C SER A 17 2.90 27.19 -26.61
N ILE A 18 3.50 28.19 -25.96
CA ILE A 18 3.82 28.17 -24.53
C ILE A 18 2.55 28.08 -23.70
N SER A 19 1.47 28.80 -24.04
CA SER A 19 0.19 28.71 -23.31
C SER A 19 -0.37 27.27 -23.26
N LYS A 20 -0.15 26.47 -24.31
CA LYS A 20 -0.53 25.05 -24.35
C LYS A 20 0.42 24.14 -23.57
N VAL A 21 1.72 24.48 -23.52
CA VAL A 21 2.75 23.72 -22.80
C VAL A 21 2.75 24.02 -21.29
N LEU A 22 2.24 25.19 -20.87
CA LEU A 22 2.34 25.69 -19.49
C LEU A 22 1.14 25.38 -18.57
N THR A 23 0.16 24.58 -18.97
CA THR A 23 -1.06 24.38 -18.16
C THR A 23 -1.45 22.91 -18.01
N ILE A 24 -0.54 22.06 -17.56
CA ILE A 24 -1.00 20.87 -16.84
C ILE A 24 -1.60 21.39 -15.52
N ASP A 25 -2.93 21.42 -15.45
CA ASP A 25 -3.68 21.69 -14.23
C ASP A 25 -3.09 20.83 -13.10
N LEU A 26 -2.68 21.47 -12.01
CA LEU A 26 -1.94 20.81 -10.93
C LEU A 26 -2.74 19.62 -10.36
N VAL A 27 -4.06 19.78 -10.26
CA VAL A 27 -4.97 18.72 -9.84
C VAL A 27 -4.92 17.55 -10.81
N ASP A 28 -4.99 17.80 -12.12
CA ASP A 28 -4.86 16.73 -13.13
C ASP A 28 -3.49 16.03 -13.06
N GLY A 29 -2.40 16.78 -12.88
CA GLY A 29 -1.05 16.25 -12.73
C GLY A 29 -0.90 15.32 -11.51
N VAL A 30 -1.42 15.74 -10.35
CA VAL A 30 -1.44 14.93 -9.13
C VAL A 30 -2.36 13.72 -9.28
N CYS A 31 -3.58 13.92 -9.79
CA CYS A 31 -4.56 12.86 -9.90
C CYS A 31 -4.17 11.77 -10.90
N ALA A 32 -3.39 12.08 -11.94
CA ALA A 32 -2.84 11.09 -12.86
C ALA A 32 -1.92 10.06 -12.18
N LYS A 33 -1.35 10.38 -11.02
CA LYS A 33 -0.51 9.47 -10.22
C LYS A 33 -1.31 8.61 -9.23
N THR A 34 -2.60 8.84 -9.09
CA THR A 34 -3.45 8.11 -8.15
C THR A 34 -4.02 6.83 -8.76
N LYS A 35 -4.40 5.87 -7.92
CA LYS A 35 -5.07 4.64 -8.35
C LYS A 35 -6.45 4.87 -8.96
N ASN A 36 -7.14 5.96 -8.59
CA ASN A 36 -8.43 6.33 -9.15
C ASN A 36 -8.43 7.82 -9.53
N PRO A 37 -7.90 8.15 -10.73
CA PRO A 37 -7.80 9.53 -11.19
C PRO A 37 -9.15 10.24 -11.29
N SER A 38 -10.21 9.50 -11.63
CA SER A 38 -11.57 10.08 -11.76
C SER A 38 -12.11 10.55 -10.41
N PHE A 39 -12.01 9.70 -9.40
CA PHE A 39 -12.42 10.05 -8.04
C PHE A 39 -11.55 11.18 -7.47
N CYS A 40 -10.22 11.11 -7.68
CA CYS A 40 -9.31 12.15 -7.22
C CYS A 40 -9.70 13.54 -7.75
N ARG A 41 -9.99 13.66 -9.05
CA ARG A 41 -10.40 14.95 -9.64
C ARG A 41 -11.69 15.46 -9.02
N VAL A 42 -12.70 14.61 -8.87
CA VAL A 42 -13.98 15.00 -8.25
C VAL A 42 -13.76 15.43 -6.80
N ALA A 43 -12.96 14.69 -6.03
CA ALA A 43 -12.69 14.98 -4.64
C ALA A 43 -11.91 16.29 -4.44
N LEU A 44 -10.82 16.51 -5.18
CA LEU A 44 -10.02 17.74 -5.03
C LEU A 44 -10.78 18.96 -5.55
N ARG A 45 -11.46 18.85 -6.69
CA ARG A 45 -12.26 19.95 -7.27
C ARG A 45 -13.54 20.25 -6.49
N SER A 46 -13.93 19.42 -5.52
CA SER A 46 -15.03 19.75 -4.61
C SER A 46 -14.69 20.94 -3.71
N ASN A 47 -13.40 21.28 -3.59
CA ASN A 47 -12.96 22.49 -2.91
C ASN A 47 -12.54 23.54 -3.95
N ALA A 48 -13.24 24.67 -3.99
CA ALA A 48 -12.96 25.75 -4.93
C ALA A 48 -11.52 26.28 -4.84
N ARG A 49 -10.87 26.18 -3.67
CA ARG A 49 -9.48 26.60 -3.48
C ARG A 49 -8.47 25.75 -4.24
N SER A 50 -8.84 24.53 -4.66
CA SER A 50 -7.95 23.64 -5.41
C SER A 50 -7.53 24.20 -6.77
N ALA A 51 -8.35 25.07 -7.37
CA ALA A 51 -8.09 25.64 -8.71
C ALA A 51 -6.85 26.55 -8.76
N THR A 52 -6.48 27.15 -7.64
CA THR A 52 -5.33 28.07 -7.54
C THR A 52 -4.29 27.62 -6.51
N ALA A 53 -4.48 26.44 -5.91
CA ALA A 53 -3.62 25.93 -4.87
C ALA A 53 -2.24 25.53 -5.44
N ASN A 54 -1.18 25.84 -4.70
CA ASN A 54 0.11 25.19 -4.90
C ASN A 54 0.11 23.75 -4.34
N LEU A 55 1.20 22.99 -4.49
CA LEU A 55 1.28 21.59 -4.05
C LEU A 55 1.05 21.42 -2.54
N THR A 56 1.60 22.31 -1.71
CA THR A 56 1.43 22.27 -0.25
C THR A 56 -0.02 22.56 0.14
N GLU A 57 -0.62 23.58 -0.47
CA GLU A 57 -2.03 23.92 -0.26
C GLU A 57 -2.97 22.81 -0.73
N LEU A 58 -2.67 22.20 -1.87
CA LEU A 58 -3.43 21.08 -2.41
C LEU A 58 -3.31 19.84 -1.51
N GLY A 59 -2.12 19.60 -0.96
CA GLY A 59 -1.87 18.60 0.07
C GLY A 59 -2.69 18.84 1.33
N GLY A 60 -2.74 20.09 1.82
CA GLY A 60 -3.60 20.48 2.93
C GLY A 60 -5.10 20.24 2.65
N ILE A 61 -5.57 20.58 1.45
CA ILE A 61 -6.95 20.32 1.01
C ILE A 61 -7.26 18.81 1.05
N ALA A 62 -6.33 17.96 0.59
CA ALA A 62 -6.49 16.51 0.62
C ALA A 62 -6.57 15.95 2.05
N ILE A 63 -5.76 16.48 2.97
CA ILE A 63 -5.81 16.12 4.40
C ILE A 63 -7.16 16.51 5.01
N ASP A 64 -7.61 17.75 4.76
CA ASP A 64 -8.89 18.23 5.28
C ASP A 64 -10.09 17.44 4.72
N LEU A 65 -10.06 17.03 3.44
CA LEU A 65 -11.04 16.12 2.84
C LEU A 65 -11.06 14.77 3.55
N THR A 66 -9.88 14.20 3.81
CA THR A 66 -9.71 12.93 4.53
C THR A 66 -10.27 13.01 5.95
N LEU A 67 -9.94 14.08 6.68
CA LEU A 67 -10.43 14.32 8.02
C LEU A 67 -11.95 14.44 8.07
N ARG A 68 -12.56 15.25 7.19
CA ARG A 68 -14.02 15.41 7.14
C ARG A 68 -14.73 14.08 6.85
N ASN A 69 -14.24 13.32 5.87
CA ASN A 69 -14.81 12.01 5.54
C ASN A 69 -14.67 11.02 6.70
N SER A 70 -13.54 11.05 7.41
CA SER A 70 -13.28 10.19 8.56
C SER A 70 -14.19 10.53 9.75
N ILE A 71 -14.39 11.81 10.06
CA ILE A 71 -15.34 12.28 11.08
C ILE A 71 -16.76 11.82 10.75
N ALA A 72 -17.21 12.03 9.51
CA ALA A 72 -18.55 11.62 9.08
C ALA A 72 -18.75 10.10 9.20
N THR A 73 -17.70 9.32 8.87
CA THR A 73 -17.72 7.86 9.00
C THR A 73 -17.74 7.44 10.47
N LEU A 74 -16.92 8.05 11.32
CA LEU A 74 -16.89 7.80 12.76
C LEU A 74 -18.26 8.06 13.42
N THR A 75 -18.91 9.17 13.06
CA THR A 75 -20.28 9.48 13.50
C THR A 75 -21.25 8.38 13.10
N LYS A 76 -21.21 7.93 11.83
CA LYS A 76 -22.08 6.86 11.34
C LYS A 76 -21.84 5.52 12.05
N ILE A 77 -20.58 5.15 12.27
CA ILE A 77 -20.20 3.94 13.02
C ILE A 77 -20.79 4.02 14.44
N ASN A 78 -20.64 5.17 15.11
CA ASN A 78 -21.14 5.32 16.47
C ASN A 78 -22.66 5.20 16.56
N THR A 79 -23.39 5.78 15.59
CA THR A 79 -24.84 5.63 15.49
C THR A 79 -25.23 4.16 15.30
N LEU A 80 -24.62 3.45 14.36
CA LEU A 80 -24.90 2.02 14.11
C LEU A 80 -24.57 1.15 15.33
N LYS A 81 -23.46 1.45 16.01
CA LYS A 81 -23.04 0.77 17.24
C LYS A 81 -24.08 0.92 18.35
N GLY A 82 -24.66 2.12 18.51
CA GLY A 82 -25.72 2.38 19.50
C GLY A 82 -27.07 1.75 19.16
N GLN A 83 -27.33 1.47 17.87
CA GLN A 83 -28.60 0.91 17.40
C GLN A 83 -28.61 -0.62 17.35
N THR A 84 -27.45 -1.27 17.16
CA THR A 84 -27.39 -2.72 17.02
C THR A 84 -27.54 -3.45 18.35
N LYS A 85 -28.30 -4.55 18.32
CA LYS A 85 -28.39 -5.52 19.43
C LYS A 85 -27.50 -6.75 19.21
N GLU A 86 -26.94 -6.92 18.01
CA GLU A 86 -26.07 -8.04 17.68
C GLU A 86 -24.68 -7.84 18.29
N PHE A 87 -24.28 -8.74 19.18
CA PHE A 87 -23.01 -8.68 19.91
C PHE A 87 -21.80 -8.64 18.96
N GLU A 88 -21.77 -9.52 17.96
CA GLU A 88 -20.65 -9.59 17.00
C GLU A 88 -20.58 -8.35 16.10
N LEU A 89 -21.72 -7.88 15.60
CA LEU A 89 -21.77 -6.64 14.81
C LEU A 89 -21.31 -5.44 15.65
N ARG A 90 -21.73 -5.35 16.91
CA ARG A 90 -21.29 -4.30 17.83
C ARG A 90 -19.77 -4.33 18.04
N LYS A 91 -19.19 -5.50 18.28
CA LYS A 91 -17.74 -5.67 18.44
C LYS A 91 -16.96 -5.25 17.20
N ARG A 92 -17.46 -5.57 16.01
CA ARG A 92 -16.85 -5.15 14.73
C ARG A 92 -16.93 -3.65 14.53
N LEU A 93 -18.07 -3.04 14.85
CA LEU A 93 -18.25 -1.58 14.82
C LEU A 93 -17.37 -0.87 15.85
N GLU A 94 -17.16 -1.44 17.05
CA GLU A 94 -16.22 -0.94 18.06
C GLU A 94 -14.78 -0.95 17.53
N SER A 95 -14.35 -2.03 16.88
CA SER A 95 -13.03 -2.09 16.23
C SER A 95 -12.87 -1.03 15.15
N CYS A 96 -13.87 -0.84 14.28
CA CYS A 96 -13.86 0.22 13.28
C CYS A 96 -13.85 1.62 13.89
N PHE A 97 -14.61 1.83 14.97
CA PHE A 97 -14.66 3.10 15.67
C PHE A 97 -13.26 3.50 16.16
N THR A 98 -12.56 2.59 16.84
CA THR A 98 -11.20 2.83 17.32
C THR A 98 -10.21 3.12 16.19
N GLU A 99 -10.33 2.46 15.03
CA GLU A 99 -9.45 2.75 13.88
C GLU A 99 -9.72 4.13 13.27
N TYR A 100 -10.99 4.53 13.11
CA TYR A 100 -11.32 5.87 12.61
C TYR A 100 -11.02 6.98 13.62
N GLU A 101 -11.10 6.71 14.92
CA GLU A 101 -10.70 7.63 15.99
C GLU A 101 -9.20 7.95 15.88
N LYS A 102 -8.34 6.95 15.70
CA LYS A 102 -6.90 7.16 15.42
C LYS A 102 -6.66 8.04 14.20
N VAL A 103 -7.41 7.83 13.11
CA VAL A 103 -7.30 8.65 11.89
C VAL A 103 -7.61 10.11 12.18
N VAL A 104 -8.69 10.39 12.93
CA VAL A 104 -9.16 11.73 13.23
C VAL A 104 -8.26 12.44 14.25
N GLU A 105 -7.90 11.76 15.34
CA GLU A 105 -7.26 12.38 16.49
C GLU A 105 -5.73 12.35 16.44
N THR A 106 -5.16 11.36 15.73
CA THR A 106 -3.71 11.17 15.68
C THR A 106 -3.15 11.44 14.28
N TYR A 107 -3.63 10.72 13.26
CA TYR A 107 -2.95 10.70 11.97
C TYR A 107 -3.22 11.93 11.09
N CYS A 108 -4.44 12.47 11.07
CA CYS A 108 -4.72 13.71 10.34
C CYS A 108 -4.01 14.93 10.96
N PRO A 109 -4.00 15.14 12.29
CA PRO A 109 -3.20 16.20 12.91
C PRO A 109 -1.70 16.03 12.66
N TYR A 110 -1.20 14.79 12.73
CA TYR A 110 0.20 14.49 12.41
C TYR A 110 0.55 14.84 10.97
N ALA A 111 -0.25 14.39 9.99
CA ALA A 111 -0.11 14.75 8.58
C ALA A 111 -0.11 16.26 8.36
N LYS A 112 -1.02 16.98 9.04
CA LYS A 112 -1.13 18.44 8.94
C LYS A 112 0.11 19.15 9.49
N GLY A 113 0.66 18.66 10.61
CA GLY A 113 1.93 19.14 11.15
C GLY A 113 3.07 18.91 10.17
N SER A 114 3.24 17.67 9.68
CA SER A 114 4.29 17.33 8.72
C SER A 114 4.18 18.17 7.43
N MET A 115 2.98 18.39 6.91
CA MET A 115 2.76 19.25 5.73
C MET A 115 3.16 20.70 6.00
N ALA A 116 2.84 21.25 7.18
CA ALA A 116 3.18 22.64 7.54
C ALA A 116 4.70 22.87 7.62
N PHE A 117 5.46 21.85 8.05
CA PHE A 117 6.92 21.88 8.10
C PHE A 117 7.61 21.37 6.82
N HIS A 118 6.84 21.09 5.76
CA HIS A 118 7.34 20.50 4.51
C HIS A 118 8.10 19.17 4.72
N ASP A 119 7.74 18.42 5.76
CA ASP A 119 8.29 17.11 6.10
C ASP A 119 7.54 16.02 5.32
N TYR A 120 7.94 15.84 4.07
CA TYR A 120 7.27 14.92 3.16
C TYR A 120 7.45 13.44 3.51
N ILE A 121 8.52 13.08 4.24
CA ILE A 121 8.77 11.70 4.68
C ILE A 121 7.71 11.31 5.72
N HIS A 122 7.52 12.14 6.73
CA HIS A 122 6.51 11.88 7.76
C HIS A 122 5.09 12.10 7.24
N MET A 123 4.89 13.01 6.28
CA MET A 123 3.62 13.14 5.56
C MET A 123 3.25 11.86 4.80
N TYR A 124 4.22 11.24 4.11
CA TYR A 124 4.01 9.97 3.43
C TYR A 124 3.65 8.85 4.42
N ALA A 125 4.39 8.74 5.53
CA ALA A 125 4.10 7.79 6.59
C ALA A 125 2.70 7.99 7.20
N ALA A 126 2.27 9.23 7.39
CA ALA A 126 0.92 9.55 7.87
C ALA A 126 -0.15 9.02 6.92
N GLY A 127 0.05 9.16 5.60
CA GLY A 127 -0.84 8.59 4.59
C GLY A 127 -0.96 7.06 4.69
N ASP A 128 0.16 6.37 4.91
CA ASP A 128 0.18 4.91 5.10
C ASP A 128 -0.57 4.48 6.38
N PHE A 129 -0.39 5.22 7.49
CA PHE A 129 -1.13 4.94 8.73
C PHE A 129 -2.66 5.11 8.55
N VAL A 130 -3.09 6.19 7.88
CA VAL A 130 -4.51 6.40 7.57
C VAL A 130 -5.08 5.25 6.74
N MET A 131 -4.39 4.88 5.66
CA MET A 131 -4.83 3.79 4.79
C MET A 131 -4.84 2.44 5.51
N GLY A 132 -3.88 2.20 6.40
CA GLY A 132 -3.82 1.01 7.26
C GLY A 132 -5.05 0.88 8.16
N SER A 133 -5.38 1.92 8.92
CA SER A 133 -6.56 1.93 9.81
C SER A 133 -7.88 1.74 9.07
N VAL A 134 -8.05 2.41 7.92
CA VAL A 134 -9.25 2.21 7.07
C VAL A 134 -9.34 0.76 6.58
N SER A 135 -8.21 0.17 6.17
CA SER A 135 -8.17 -1.21 5.68
C SER A 135 -8.43 -2.25 6.77
N ILE A 136 -8.01 -1.99 8.01
CA ILE A 136 -8.32 -2.84 9.17
C ILE A 136 -9.84 -2.92 9.37
N CYS A 137 -10.53 -1.78 9.31
CA CYS A 137 -11.99 -1.75 9.44
C CYS A 137 -12.68 -2.59 8.33
N ASP A 138 -12.27 -2.43 7.07
CA ASP A 138 -12.80 -3.24 5.95
C ASP A 138 -12.53 -4.76 6.15
N GLY A 139 -11.34 -5.09 6.66
CA GLY A 139 -10.93 -6.47 6.95
C GLY A 139 -11.77 -7.12 8.05
N VAL A 140 -12.11 -6.38 9.10
CA VAL A 140 -12.93 -6.87 10.21
C VAL A 140 -14.33 -7.31 9.75
N PHE A 141 -14.91 -6.68 8.73
CA PHE A 141 -16.20 -7.12 8.16
C PHE A 141 -16.07 -8.28 7.16
N SER A 142 -14.88 -8.47 6.59
CA SER A 142 -14.58 -9.53 5.63
C SER A 142 -14.29 -10.89 6.29
N SER A 143 -14.00 -10.92 7.59
CA SER A 143 -13.73 -12.15 8.36
C SER A 143 -15.01 -12.97 8.63
N PRO A 144 -14.99 -14.32 8.50
CA PRO A 144 -16.14 -15.18 8.78
C PRO A 144 -16.68 -15.07 10.23
N PRO A 145 -18.01 -15.19 10.45
CA PRO A 145 -19.05 -15.08 9.44
C PRO A 145 -19.05 -13.67 8.85
N SER A 146 -19.07 -13.56 7.51
CA SER A 146 -19.00 -12.29 6.81
C SER A 146 -20.31 -11.52 7.02
N TYR A 147 -20.23 -10.29 7.50
CA TYR A 147 -21.39 -9.41 7.59
C TYR A 147 -21.35 -8.44 6.40
N PRO A 148 -22.47 -8.22 5.68
CA PRO A 148 -22.55 -7.13 4.73
C PRO A 148 -22.26 -5.83 5.47
N CYS A 149 -21.13 -5.19 5.17
CA CYS A 149 -20.76 -3.95 5.83
C CYS A 149 -21.86 -2.89 5.57
N PRO A 150 -22.56 -2.37 6.60
CA PRO A 150 -23.59 -1.32 6.43
C PRO A 150 -23.00 0.00 5.92
N ILE A 151 -21.67 0.10 5.96
CA ILE A 151 -20.85 1.23 5.57
C ILE A 151 -19.91 0.81 4.45
N ALA A 152 -20.33 -0.10 3.56
CA ALA A 152 -19.70 -0.23 2.26
C ALA A 152 -19.86 1.12 1.53
N PHE A 153 -18.99 2.08 1.88
CA PHE A 153 -18.71 3.22 1.07
C PHE A 153 -18.34 2.67 -0.30
N GLN A 154 -18.65 3.48 -1.31
CA GLN A 154 -18.54 3.23 -2.74
C GLN A 154 -17.11 2.90 -3.25
N ASN A 155 -16.25 2.33 -2.41
CA ASN A 155 -14.98 1.69 -2.75
C ASN A 155 -15.24 0.41 -3.55
N LYS A 156 -15.63 0.62 -4.81
CA LYS A 156 -15.33 -0.32 -5.88
C LYS A 156 -13.82 -0.60 -5.80
N LYS A 157 -13.49 -1.80 -5.33
CA LYS A 157 -12.17 -2.44 -5.41
C LYS A 157 -11.06 -1.63 -4.73
N SER A 158 -10.90 -1.82 -3.41
CA SER A 158 -9.55 -1.75 -2.85
C SER A 158 -8.73 -2.82 -3.58
N SER A 159 -7.96 -2.41 -4.59
CA SER A 159 -6.90 -3.28 -5.08
C SER A 159 -5.88 -3.31 -3.95
N LEU A 160 -5.93 -4.38 -3.14
CA LEU A 160 -4.81 -4.83 -2.33
C LEU A 160 -3.52 -4.45 -3.05
N LEU A 161 -2.70 -3.60 -2.44
CA LEU A 161 -1.32 -3.34 -2.87
C LEU A 161 -0.51 -4.61 -2.54
N GLY A 162 -0.87 -5.72 -3.19
CA GLY A 162 -0.23 -7.01 -3.04
C GLY A 162 0.65 -7.28 -4.24
N VAL A 163 1.79 -7.92 -3.99
CA VAL A 163 2.60 -8.51 -5.04
C VAL A 163 1.76 -9.60 -5.72
N ARG A 164 1.37 -9.38 -6.98
CA ARG A 164 0.62 -10.35 -7.78
C ARG A 164 1.57 -11.08 -8.71
N LEU A 165 1.79 -12.36 -8.41
CA LEU A 165 2.57 -13.24 -9.26
C LEU A 165 1.70 -13.80 -10.38
N SER A 166 2.30 -13.90 -11.56
CA SER A 166 1.70 -14.54 -12.73
C SER A 166 1.74 -16.08 -12.61
N TYR A 167 1.05 -16.63 -11.61
CA TYR A 167 1.00 -18.08 -11.37
C TYR A 167 0.42 -18.84 -12.58
N PRO A 168 0.98 -20.02 -12.97
CA PRO A 168 2.12 -20.71 -12.34
C PRO A 168 3.49 -20.26 -12.87
N SER A 169 3.54 -19.40 -13.87
CA SER A 169 4.77 -19.03 -14.58
C SER A 169 5.74 -18.18 -13.76
N GLU A 170 5.23 -17.46 -12.75
CA GLU A 170 5.99 -16.63 -11.83
C GLU A 170 5.76 -17.14 -10.41
N PHE A 171 6.84 -17.47 -9.72
CA PHE A 171 6.80 -18.00 -8.36
C PHE A 171 7.91 -17.41 -7.51
N LEU A 172 7.68 -17.38 -6.21
CA LEU A 172 8.64 -16.86 -5.25
C LEU A 172 9.86 -17.78 -5.15
N SER A 173 11.04 -17.23 -5.42
CA SER A 173 12.34 -17.92 -5.36
C SER A 173 13.23 -17.40 -4.24
N GLY A 174 12.88 -16.28 -3.62
CA GLY A 174 13.57 -15.78 -2.43
C GLY A 174 12.87 -14.60 -1.78
N ILE A 175 13.35 -14.26 -0.59
CA ILE A 175 13.03 -13.02 0.11
C ILE A 175 14.32 -12.38 0.58
N SER A 176 14.40 -11.07 0.53
CA SER A 176 15.50 -10.32 1.13
C SER A 176 14.98 -9.08 1.82
N GLY A 177 15.83 -8.42 2.61
CA GLY A 177 15.40 -7.24 3.34
C GLY A 177 16.46 -6.72 4.28
N TRP A 178 16.03 -5.79 5.12
CA TRP A 178 16.84 -5.15 6.13
C TRP A 178 16.13 -5.17 7.47
N HIS A 179 16.87 -5.38 8.55
CA HIS A 179 16.37 -5.26 9.91
C HIS A 179 17.18 -4.26 10.73
N VAL A 180 16.56 -3.56 11.68
CA VAL A 180 17.28 -2.72 12.65
C VAL A 180 16.93 -3.22 14.02
N SER A 181 17.94 -3.62 14.80
CA SER A 181 17.76 -4.18 16.16
C SER A 181 16.73 -5.31 16.22
N GLY A 182 16.77 -6.22 15.23
CA GLY A 182 15.85 -7.37 15.15
C GLY A 182 14.45 -7.06 14.59
N ILE A 183 14.17 -5.81 14.22
CA ILE A 183 12.89 -5.41 13.61
C ILE A 183 13.04 -5.33 12.10
N ILE A 184 12.17 -6.00 11.34
CA ILE A 184 12.19 -5.95 9.87
C ILE A 184 11.71 -4.57 9.42
N ARG A 185 12.58 -3.87 8.69
CA ARG A 185 12.37 -2.50 8.18
C ARG A 185 12.04 -2.47 6.71
N SER A 186 12.49 -3.46 5.96
CA SER A 186 12.09 -3.62 4.57
C SER A 186 12.09 -5.08 4.12
N LEU A 187 11.25 -5.37 3.13
CA LEU A 187 11.14 -6.67 2.47
C LEU A 187 11.16 -6.53 0.96
N THR A 188 11.86 -7.44 0.32
CA THR A 188 11.97 -7.57 -1.12
C THR A 188 11.61 -9.01 -1.46
N PHE A 189 10.65 -9.20 -2.36
CA PHE A 189 10.26 -10.52 -2.85
C PHE A 189 10.96 -10.79 -4.17
N ILE A 190 11.71 -11.88 -4.22
CA ILE A 190 12.46 -12.30 -5.39
C ILE A 190 11.68 -13.45 -6.03
N THR A 191 11.45 -13.37 -7.34
CA THR A 191 10.82 -14.43 -8.11
C THR A 191 11.74 -14.92 -9.20
N ASN A 192 11.38 -16.02 -9.85
CA ASN A 192 12.07 -16.51 -11.04
C ASN A 192 12.01 -15.55 -12.25
N LYS A 193 11.20 -14.48 -12.21
CA LYS A 193 11.08 -13.51 -13.31
C LYS A 193 11.57 -12.11 -12.98
N ARG A 194 11.29 -11.64 -11.76
CA ARG A 194 11.54 -10.26 -11.33
C ARG A 194 11.56 -10.13 -9.81
N THR A 195 11.94 -8.94 -9.37
CA THR A 195 11.98 -8.56 -7.96
C THR A 195 10.89 -7.53 -7.66
N TYR A 196 10.24 -7.65 -6.51
CA TYR A 196 9.25 -6.70 -6.00
C TYR A 196 9.71 -6.10 -4.69
N GLY A 197 9.63 -4.77 -4.57
CA GLY A 197 10.12 -4.02 -3.42
C GLY A 197 11.42 -3.27 -3.73
N PRO A 198 12.15 -2.83 -2.69
CA PRO A 198 11.87 -3.06 -1.28
C PRO A 198 10.58 -2.36 -0.81
N PHE A 199 9.81 -3.05 0.02
CA PHE A 199 8.65 -2.52 0.74
C PHE A 199 9.09 -2.14 2.15
N GLY A 200 9.04 -0.85 2.50
CA GLY A 200 9.60 -0.29 3.73
C GLY A 200 10.81 0.64 3.46
N GLY A 201 11.58 1.02 4.49
CA GLY A 201 12.78 1.88 4.38
C GLY A 201 13.58 1.91 5.70
N VAL A 202 14.87 2.26 5.80
CA VAL A 202 15.97 2.54 4.85
C VAL A 202 16.94 1.35 4.92
N ALA A 203 17.81 1.16 3.92
CA ALA A 203 18.93 0.24 4.00
C ALA A 203 19.79 0.54 5.24
N GLY A 204 19.93 -0.46 6.12
CA GLY A 204 20.85 -0.38 7.26
C GLY A 204 22.30 -0.60 6.81
N ASN A 205 23.19 -0.75 7.78
CA ASN A 205 24.57 -1.19 7.59
C ASN A 205 24.56 -2.61 6.98
N ILE A 206 25.59 -3.04 6.23
CA ILE A 206 25.60 -4.36 5.54
C ILE A 206 25.25 -5.53 6.46
N ASP A 207 25.62 -5.44 7.74
CA ASP A 207 25.35 -6.44 8.80
C ASP A 207 23.86 -6.60 9.15
N SER A 208 23.00 -5.72 8.61
CA SER A 208 21.55 -5.70 8.83
C SER A 208 20.76 -6.25 7.64
N ALA A 209 21.44 -6.64 6.56
CA ALA A 209 20.82 -7.26 5.40
C ALA A 209 20.55 -8.75 5.67
N PHE A 210 19.41 -9.24 5.17
CA PHE A 210 19.13 -10.67 5.11
C PHE A 210 18.67 -11.07 3.72
N GLU A 211 18.99 -12.29 3.33
CA GLU A 211 18.50 -12.93 2.13
C GLU A 211 18.24 -14.42 2.41
N TYR A 212 17.09 -14.91 1.98
CA TYR A 212 16.71 -16.30 2.05
C TYR A 212 16.27 -16.78 0.67
N LYS A 213 16.97 -17.78 0.13
CA LYS A 213 16.68 -18.38 -1.17
C LYS A 213 15.80 -19.62 -0.98
N LEU A 214 14.64 -19.62 -1.63
CA LEU A 214 13.67 -20.72 -1.63
C LEU A 214 13.98 -21.78 -2.71
N GLY A 215 14.87 -21.46 -3.64
CA GLY A 215 15.19 -22.31 -4.80
C GLY A 215 14.22 -22.11 -5.97
N GLU A 216 14.38 -22.92 -7.02
CA GLU A 216 13.65 -22.76 -8.28
C GLU A 216 12.41 -23.66 -8.42
N ASP A 217 12.10 -24.48 -7.42
CA ASP A 217 11.14 -25.58 -7.58
C ASP A 217 9.67 -25.23 -7.28
N ASN A 218 9.31 -23.93 -7.23
CA ASN A 218 7.96 -23.45 -6.87
C ASN A 218 7.36 -24.15 -5.63
N LYS A 219 8.17 -24.33 -4.58
CA LYS A 219 7.78 -25.03 -3.34
C LYS A 219 7.13 -24.11 -2.30
N PHE A 220 6.96 -22.83 -2.60
CA PHE A 220 6.34 -21.88 -1.68
C PHE A 220 4.89 -22.30 -1.34
N ALA A 221 4.60 -22.39 -0.04
CA ALA A 221 3.28 -22.75 0.48
C ALA A 221 2.59 -21.63 1.27
N GLY A 222 3.36 -20.66 1.78
CA GLY A 222 2.82 -19.53 2.54
C GLY A 222 3.87 -18.85 3.41
N PHE A 223 3.48 -17.77 4.10
CA PHE A 223 4.31 -17.10 5.10
C PHE A 223 3.82 -17.39 6.51
N HIS A 224 4.73 -17.31 7.48
CA HIS A 224 4.41 -17.17 8.90
C HIS A 224 5.28 -16.07 9.52
N GLY A 225 4.97 -15.62 10.73
CA GLY A 225 5.73 -14.58 11.38
C GLY A 225 5.02 -13.95 12.56
N THR A 226 5.61 -12.88 13.08
CA THR A 226 5.06 -12.10 14.18
C THR A 226 5.11 -10.62 13.82
N ALA A 227 4.04 -9.90 14.14
CA ALA A 227 3.93 -8.45 13.94
C ALA A 227 3.57 -7.79 15.27
N GLY A 228 4.14 -6.61 15.51
CA GLY A 228 3.69 -5.68 16.53
C GLY A 228 2.70 -4.68 15.96
N THR A 229 2.30 -3.70 16.77
CA THR A 229 1.33 -2.66 16.38
C THR A 229 1.76 -1.85 15.15
N TYR A 230 3.08 -1.64 14.97
CA TYR A 230 3.62 -0.78 13.91
C TYR A 230 4.76 -1.40 13.12
N ASN A 231 5.07 -2.68 13.33
CA ASN A 231 6.28 -3.28 12.77
C ASN A 231 6.16 -4.79 12.58
N LEU A 232 6.95 -5.33 11.66
CA LEU A 232 7.12 -6.76 11.47
C LEU A 232 8.33 -7.22 12.30
N ASN A 233 8.12 -8.13 13.24
CA ASN A 233 9.17 -8.64 14.12
C ASN A 233 9.88 -9.84 13.49
N SER A 234 9.12 -10.75 12.87
CA SER A 234 9.68 -11.92 12.21
C SER A 234 8.87 -12.30 10.98
N ILE A 235 9.55 -12.89 10.00
CA ILE A 235 8.96 -13.52 8.84
C ILE A 235 9.67 -14.84 8.56
N GLY A 236 8.88 -15.85 8.21
CA GLY A 236 9.34 -17.15 7.77
C GLY A 236 8.44 -17.68 6.66
N VAL A 237 8.85 -18.78 6.05
CA VAL A 237 8.22 -19.32 4.85
C VAL A 237 7.88 -20.80 5.06
N TYR A 238 6.65 -21.18 4.77
CA TYR A 238 6.26 -22.58 4.62
C TYR A 238 6.66 -23.08 3.24
N MET A 239 7.32 -24.23 3.20
CA MET A 239 7.65 -24.95 1.96
C MET A 239 6.85 -26.25 1.88
N LYS A 240 6.43 -26.60 0.67
CA LYS A 240 5.90 -27.94 0.38
C LYS A 240 7.03 -28.97 0.48
N PRO A 241 6.76 -30.18 1.03
CA PRO A 241 7.73 -31.26 1.01
C PRO A 241 8.18 -31.55 -0.42
N MET A 242 9.48 -31.84 -0.62
CA MET A 242 9.91 -32.35 -1.92
C MET A 242 9.25 -33.70 -2.14
N THR A 243 8.48 -33.85 -3.22
CA THR A 243 8.17 -35.18 -3.74
C THR A 243 9.45 -35.69 -4.39
N THR A 244 10.31 -36.36 -3.62
CA THR A 244 11.33 -37.20 -4.20
C THR A 244 10.59 -38.22 -5.07
N LEU A 245 10.81 -38.16 -6.39
CA LEU A 245 10.52 -39.31 -7.24
C LEU A 245 11.47 -40.41 -6.73
N THR A 246 10.96 -41.27 -5.86
CA THR A 246 11.56 -42.55 -5.57
C THR A 246 11.49 -43.37 -6.86
N ASN A 247 12.47 -43.20 -7.74
CA ASN A 247 12.90 -44.33 -8.54
C ASN A 247 13.56 -45.29 -7.57
N VAL A 248 12.75 -46.15 -6.95
CA VAL A 248 13.20 -47.49 -6.57
C VAL A 248 13.42 -48.21 -7.89
N ASP A 249 14.55 -47.91 -8.53
CA ASP A 249 15.04 -48.76 -9.60
C ASP A 249 15.60 -50.00 -8.91
N ASN A 250 15.01 -51.15 -9.25
CA ASN A 250 15.35 -52.46 -8.76
C ASN A 250 16.72 -52.89 -9.31
N THR A 251 17.80 -52.25 -8.88
CA THR A 251 19.14 -52.79 -9.07
C THR A 251 19.53 -53.59 -7.83
N LYS A 252 19.47 -54.92 -8.01
CA LYS A 252 20.03 -55.94 -7.12
C LYS A 252 21.37 -55.48 -6.54
N VAL A 253 21.40 -55.13 -5.26
CA VAL A 253 22.64 -55.04 -4.49
C VAL A 253 23.04 -56.47 -4.14
N HIS A 254 24.10 -56.95 -4.77
CA HIS A 254 24.73 -58.22 -4.45
C HIS A 254 25.48 -58.04 -3.12
N ILE A 255 24.92 -58.54 -2.02
CA ILE A 255 25.60 -58.58 -0.73
C ILE A 255 26.70 -59.64 -0.83
N LYS A 256 27.95 -59.21 -1.00
CA LYS A 256 29.10 -60.03 -0.60
C LYS A 256 29.28 -59.87 0.90
N ASN A 257 28.90 -60.92 1.63
CA ASN A 257 29.30 -61.10 3.02
C ASN A 257 30.79 -61.43 3.04
N GLU A 258 31.58 -60.61 3.74
CA GLU A 258 32.89 -61.02 4.23
C GLU A 258 32.85 -60.98 5.77
N LYS A 259 32.89 -62.19 6.35
CA LYS A 259 33.33 -62.50 7.72
C LYS A 259 34.85 -62.23 7.75
N VAL A 260 35.51 -61.75 8.79
CA VAL A 260 35.42 -61.92 10.25
C VAL A 260 35.87 -60.62 10.91
#